data_AF-A0A6C1QP72-F1
#
_entry.id   AF-A0A6C1QP72-F1
#
_cell.length_a   1.000
_cell.length_b   1.000
_cell.length_c   1.000
_cell.angle_alpha   90.00
_cell.angle_beta   90.00
_cell.angle_gamma   90.00
#
_symmetry.space_group_name_H-M   'P 1'
#
loop_
_entity.id
_entity.type
_entity.pdbx_description
1 polymer ?
#
loop_
_entity_poly.entity_id
_entity_poly.type
_entity_poly.pdbx_seq_one_letter_code
_entity_poly.pdbx_strand_id
1 'polypeptide(L)'
;PVDDVLDFTSGLPGGGPPRGVSLSGGITAALLAVALFLLPAGIARATGAWIPPSAAIAASLTPEEIGPTMTLSAVAEGFAMAPLELLEVLGIAGDFDTDTKLFDIEEDERYEHISVSWVRQVLSDALAP
;
A
#
# COMPACT_ATOMS: atom_id res chain seq x y z
N PRO A 1 66.53 52.81 -43.41
CA PRO A 1 66.22 52.36 -42.03
C PRO A 1 64.75 51.98 -41.95
N VAL A 2 64.50 50.77 -42.45
CA VAL A 2 63.29 49.98 -42.21
C VAL A 2 63.49 49.38 -40.83
N ASP A 3 62.47 49.40 -39.96
CA ASP A 3 62.17 48.40 -38.93
C ASP A 3 61.20 49.00 -37.91
N ASP A 4 59.90 48.76 -38.12
CA ASP A 4 58.95 48.49 -37.03
C ASP A 4 57.73 47.83 -37.65
N VAL A 5 57.97 46.58 -38.06
CA VAL A 5 56.93 45.66 -38.53
C VAL A 5 56.27 45.07 -37.29
N LEU A 6 54.96 45.27 -37.23
CA LEU A 6 54.03 44.58 -36.35
C LEU A 6 54.26 43.07 -36.38
N ASP A 7 54.73 42.48 -35.29
CA ASP A 7 54.55 41.05 -35.03
C ASP A 7 54.04 40.82 -33.61
N PHE A 8 52.72 40.75 -33.51
CA PHE A 8 51.99 40.37 -32.29
C PHE A 8 51.04 39.21 -32.61
N THR A 9 51.48 38.24 -33.43
CA THR A 9 50.65 37.09 -33.83
C THR A 9 51.30 35.74 -33.52
N SER A 10 51.92 35.60 -32.35
CA SER A 10 52.23 34.28 -31.81
C SER A 10 51.15 33.84 -30.82
N GLY A 11 50.32 32.88 -31.25
CA GLY A 11 49.59 31.99 -30.34
C GLY A 11 48.07 32.11 -30.36
N LEU A 12 47.42 31.82 -31.49
CA LEU A 12 46.01 31.41 -31.44
C LEU A 12 45.89 29.98 -30.87
N PRO A 13 44.96 29.75 -29.94
CA PRO A 13 44.81 28.48 -29.23
C PRO A 13 44.30 27.39 -30.17
N GLY A 14 44.97 26.24 -30.14
CA GLY A 14 44.51 25.02 -30.82
C GLY A 14 43.14 24.59 -30.31
N GLY A 15 42.10 24.96 -31.05
CA GLY A 15 40.73 24.48 -30.87
C GLY A 15 40.64 23.02 -31.31
N GLY A 16 40.96 22.10 -30.40
CA GLY A 16 40.52 20.72 -30.53
C GLY A 16 39.02 20.62 -30.25
N PRO A 17 38.25 19.80 -30.99
CA PRO A 17 36.84 19.60 -30.69
C PRO A 17 36.70 19.03 -29.27
N PRO A 18 35.66 19.44 -28.51
CA PRO A 18 35.39 18.85 -27.21
C PRO A 18 35.21 17.35 -27.39
N ARG A 19 36.01 16.58 -26.64
CA ARG A 19 35.84 15.13 -26.54
C ARG A 19 34.40 14.86 -26.14
N GLY A 20 33.62 14.31 -27.06
CA GLY A 20 32.24 13.90 -26.82
C GLY A 20 32.23 12.98 -25.60
N VAL A 21 31.68 13.49 -24.50
CA VAL A 21 31.29 12.64 -23.38
C VAL A 21 30.14 11.80 -23.92
N SER A 22 30.43 10.54 -24.21
CA SER A 22 29.44 9.59 -24.69
C SER A 22 28.41 9.38 -23.59
N LEU A 23 27.29 10.11 -23.71
CA LEU A 23 26.17 10.16 -22.77
C LEU A 23 25.29 8.88 -22.85
N SER A 24 25.77 7.82 -23.49
CA SER A 24 25.00 6.59 -23.72
C SER A 24 25.21 5.52 -22.64
N GLY A 25 26.25 5.62 -21.81
CA GLY A 25 26.54 4.64 -20.75
C GLY A 25 25.83 4.88 -19.41
N GLY A 26 25.31 6.09 -19.17
CA GLY A 26 24.68 6.45 -17.90
C GLY A 26 23.26 5.91 -17.73
N ILE A 27 22.53 5.78 -18.83
CA ILE A 27 21.11 5.37 -18.80
C ILE A 27 21.00 3.87 -18.48
N THR A 28 21.89 3.04 -19.04
CA THR A 28 21.93 1.60 -18.77
C THR A 28 22.37 1.30 -17.33
N ALA A 29 23.34 2.05 -16.79
CA ALA A 29 23.76 1.91 -15.39
C ALA A 29 22.66 2.37 -14.42
N ALA A 30 21.95 3.46 -14.72
CA ALA A 30 20.85 3.95 -13.90
C ALA A 30 19.65 2.99 -13.89
N LEU A 31 19.28 2.42 -15.04
CA LEU A 31 18.21 1.42 -15.12
C LEU A 31 18.58 0.13 -14.38
N LEU A 32 19.84 -0.32 -14.47
CA LEU A 32 20.32 -1.48 -13.72
C LEU A 32 20.32 -1.23 -12.22
N ALA A 33 20.71 -0.03 -11.76
CA ALA A 33 20.66 0.33 -10.34
C ALA A 33 19.22 0.39 -9.81
N VAL A 34 18.27 0.94 -10.58
CA VAL A 34 16.85 0.95 -10.22
C VAL A 34 16.28 -0.47 -10.19
N ALA A 35 16.62 -1.30 -11.17
CA ALA A 35 16.18 -2.69 -11.19
C ALA A 35 16.73 -3.49 -9.99
N LEU A 36 18.01 -3.32 -9.63
CA LEU A 36 18.63 -3.96 -8.46
C LEU A 36 18.09 -3.43 -7.14
N PHE A 37 17.68 -2.16 -7.07
CA PHE A 37 17.07 -1.57 -5.88
C PHE A 37 15.61 -2.00 -5.68
N LEU A 38 14.86 -2.20 -6.76
CA LEU A 38 13.46 -2.63 -6.72
C LEU A 38 13.30 -4.17 -6.71
N LEU A 39 14.33 -4.93 -7.08
CA LEU A 39 14.30 -6.40 -7.09
C LEU A 39 13.92 -7.01 -5.73
N PRO A 40 14.50 -6.58 -4.59
CA PRO A 40 14.15 -7.13 -3.29
C PRO A 40 12.67 -6.88 -2.92
N ALA A 41 12.14 -5.70 -3.26
CA ALA A 41 10.74 -5.35 -3.04
C ALA A 41 9.79 -6.18 -3.93
N GLY A 42 10.20 -6.43 -5.18
CA GLY A 42 9.46 -7.30 -6.11
C GLY A 42 9.45 -8.77 -5.65
N ILE A 43 10.60 -9.28 -5.20
CA ILE A 43 10.72 -10.66 -4.69
C ILE A 43 9.91 -10.81 -3.39
N ALA A 44 9.96 -9.85 -2.47
CA ALA A 44 9.19 -9.90 -1.22
C ALA A 44 7.66 -9.91 -1.43
N ARG A 45 7.16 -9.24 -2.49
CA ARG A 45 5.76 -9.32 -2.89
C ARG A 45 5.41 -10.64 -3.59
N ALA A 46 6.31 -11.18 -4.41
CA ALA A 46 6.07 -12.41 -5.16
C ALA A 46 6.19 -13.68 -4.31
N THR A 47 7.00 -13.68 -3.25
CA THR A 47 7.20 -14.84 -2.36
C THR A 47 6.26 -14.87 -1.15
N GLY A 48 5.39 -13.87 -0.99
CA GLY A 48 4.52 -13.76 0.19
C GLY A 48 5.27 -13.49 1.50
N ALA A 49 6.57 -13.16 1.43
CA ALA A 49 7.41 -12.91 2.61
C ALA A 49 7.14 -11.55 3.28
N TRP A 50 6.41 -10.65 2.61
CA TRP A 50 5.84 -9.46 3.23
C TRP A 50 4.34 -9.62 3.41
N ILE A 51 3.97 -10.24 4.51
CA ILE A 51 2.61 -10.21 5.02
C ILE A 51 2.52 -8.94 5.89
N PRO A 52 1.78 -7.89 5.50
CA PRO A 52 1.47 -6.83 6.46
C PRO A 52 0.86 -7.48 7.71
N PRO A 53 1.08 -6.97 8.94
CA PRO A 53 0.52 -7.56 10.15
C PRO A 53 -1.02 -7.75 10.10
N SER A 54 -1.70 -7.04 9.21
CA SER A 54 -3.13 -7.18 8.87
C SER A 54 -3.46 -8.24 7.80
N ALA A 55 -2.51 -9.06 7.37
CA ALA A 55 -2.75 -10.17 6.43
C ALA A 55 -2.23 -11.51 6.98
N ALA A 56 -1.53 -11.48 8.13
CA ALA A 56 -0.98 -12.67 8.78
C ALA A 56 -2.01 -13.36 9.68
N ILE A 57 -3.20 -12.79 9.80
CA ILE A 57 -4.28 -13.30 10.62
C ILE A 57 -5.53 -13.38 9.74
N ALA A 58 -5.50 -14.27 8.74
CA ALA A 58 -6.71 -15.03 8.45
C ALA A 58 -6.97 -15.97 9.64
N ALA A 59 -7.16 -15.41 10.84
CA ALA A 59 -7.78 -16.14 11.93
C ALA A 59 -9.19 -16.36 11.44
N SER A 60 -9.54 -17.63 11.26
CA SER A 60 -10.92 -18.05 11.13
C SER A 60 -11.58 -17.75 12.46
N LEU A 61 -12.10 -16.53 12.60
CA LEU A 61 -12.84 -16.13 13.76
C LEU A 61 -14.09 -16.99 13.80
N THR A 62 -14.40 -17.59 14.94
CA THR A 62 -15.71 -18.23 15.13
C THR A 62 -16.72 -17.21 15.65
N PRO A 63 -18.02 -17.37 15.39
CA PRO A 63 -19.02 -16.43 15.89
C PRO A 63 -18.93 -16.22 17.42
N GLU A 64 -18.57 -17.24 18.18
CA GLU A 64 -18.45 -17.16 19.65
C GLU A 64 -17.31 -16.23 20.10
N GLU A 65 -16.29 -16.03 19.26
CA GLU A 65 -15.12 -15.20 19.55
C GLU A 65 -15.37 -13.70 19.32
N ILE A 66 -16.49 -13.33 18.68
CA ILE A 66 -16.86 -11.93 18.43
C ILE A 66 -17.12 -11.23 19.76
N GLY A 67 -16.22 -10.34 20.18
CA GLY A 67 -16.34 -9.57 21.43
C GLY A 67 -16.89 -8.16 21.22
N PRO A 68 -17.48 -7.53 22.26
CA PRO A 68 -18.02 -6.17 22.18
C PRO A 68 -16.96 -5.12 21.78
N THR A 69 -15.71 -5.36 22.15
CA THR A 69 -14.59 -4.43 21.88
C THR A 69 -14.02 -4.54 20.47
N MET A 70 -14.48 -5.50 19.66
CA MET A 70 -14.03 -5.67 18.27
C MET A 70 -14.70 -4.62 17.37
N THR A 71 -13.96 -4.16 16.36
CA THR A 71 -14.50 -3.29 15.31
C THR A 71 -15.19 -4.11 14.24
N LEU A 72 -16.11 -3.50 13.48
CA LEU A 72 -16.71 -4.17 12.31
C LEU A 72 -15.65 -4.59 11.30
N SER A 73 -14.62 -3.78 11.09
CA SER A 73 -13.47 -4.09 10.23
C SER A 73 -12.74 -5.35 10.69
N ALA A 74 -12.49 -5.51 11.99
CA ALA A 74 -11.85 -6.70 12.56
C ALA A 74 -12.73 -7.95 12.50
N VAL A 75 -14.05 -7.79 12.67
CA VAL A 75 -15.00 -8.90 12.49
C VAL A 75 -15.01 -9.35 11.03
N ALA A 76 -15.11 -8.42 10.08
CA ALA A 76 -15.09 -8.73 8.65
C ALA A 76 -13.79 -9.44 8.23
N GLU A 77 -12.65 -8.96 8.72
CA GLU A 77 -11.34 -9.59 8.51
C GLU A 77 -11.31 -11.03 9.06
N GLY A 78 -11.85 -11.24 10.26
CA GLY A 78 -11.95 -12.55 10.90
C GLY A 78 -12.79 -13.59 10.14
N PHE A 79 -13.75 -13.13 9.33
CA PHE A 79 -14.55 -13.99 8.45
C PHE A 79 -14.09 -13.97 6.99
N ALA A 80 -12.93 -13.35 6.71
CA ALA A 80 -12.40 -13.19 5.35
C ALA A 80 -13.40 -12.56 4.36
N MET A 81 -14.24 -11.63 4.85
CA MET A 81 -15.25 -10.91 4.07
C MET A 81 -14.88 -9.43 3.93
N ALA A 82 -15.43 -8.76 2.92
CA ALA A 82 -15.26 -7.33 2.80
C ALA A 82 -16.06 -6.60 3.91
N PRO A 83 -15.56 -5.50 4.49
CA PRO A 83 -16.32 -4.74 5.48
C PRO A 83 -17.71 -4.29 4.98
N LEU A 84 -17.82 -3.95 3.70
CA LEU A 84 -19.10 -3.61 3.06
C LEU A 84 -20.08 -4.78 3.00
N GLU A 85 -19.58 -6.01 2.75
CA GLU A 85 -20.40 -7.22 2.76
C GLU A 85 -20.94 -7.50 4.17
N LEU A 86 -20.11 -7.30 5.20
CA LEU A 86 -20.55 -7.42 6.59
C LEU A 86 -21.66 -6.40 6.89
N LEU A 87 -21.50 -5.14 6.50
CA LEU A 87 -22.54 -4.11 6.70
C LEU A 87 -23.87 -4.51 6.03
N GLU A 88 -23.82 -5.05 4.81
CA GLU A 88 -25.01 -5.54 4.10
C GLU A 88 -25.69 -6.70 4.84
N VAL A 89 -24.91 -7.67 5.32
CA VAL A 89 -25.40 -8.80 6.13
C VAL A 89 -26.05 -8.32 7.43
N LEU A 90 -25.46 -7.31 8.07
CA LEU A 90 -25.97 -6.71 9.30
C LEU A 90 -27.11 -5.69 9.05
N GLY A 91 -27.47 -5.39 7.80
CA GLY A 91 -28.49 -4.40 7.47
C GLY A 91 -28.12 -2.96 7.85
N ILE A 92 -26.82 -2.67 8.00
CA ILE A 92 -26.28 -1.35 8.32
C ILE A 92 -26.05 -0.57 7.02
N ALA A 93 -26.14 0.76 7.08
CA ALA A 93 -25.82 1.60 5.94
C ALA A 93 -24.36 1.41 5.48
N GLY A 94 -24.12 1.30 4.17
CA GLY A 94 -22.80 1.00 3.61
C GLY A 94 -21.76 2.13 3.76
N ASP A 95 -22.17 3.31 4.22
CA ASP A 95 -21.30 4.44 4.57
C ASP A 95 -20.98 4.52 6.07
N PHE A 96 -21.41 3.51 6.85
CA PHE A 96 -21.14 3.43 8.28
C PHE A 96 -19.64 3.23 8.56
N ASP A 97 -19.15 3.85 9.63
CA ASP A 97 -17.75 3.77 10.03
C ASP A 97 -17.41 2.36 10.55
N THR A 98 -16.68 1.59 9.76
CA THR A 98 -16.29 0.21 10.08
C THR A 98 -15.26 0.10 11.20
N ASP A 99 -14.63 1.20 11.60
CA ASP A 99 -13.73 1.25 12.74
C ASP A 99 -14.46 1.46 14.08
N THR A 100 -15.78 1.61 14.03
CA THR A 100 -16.66 1.61 15.21
C THR A 100 -16.69 0.24 15.88
N LYS A 101 -16.66 0.21 17.21
CA LYS A 101 -16.75 -1.04 17.98
C LYS A 101 -18.18 -1.51 18.12
N LEU A 102 -18.39 -2.81 18.25
CA LEU A 102 -19.74 -3.38 18.34
C LEU A 102 -20.56 -2.82 19.50
N PHE A 103 -19.96 -2.59 20.68
CA PHE A 103 -20.71 -2.00 21.80
C PHE A 103 -21.12 -0.54 21.54
N ASP A 104 -20.32 0.22 20.78
CA ASP A 104 -20.68 1.60 20.44
C ASP A 104 -21.88 1.63 19.47
N ILE A 105 -22.06 0.57 18.66
CA ILE A 105 -23.22 0.39 17.77
C ILE A 105 -24.49 0.08 18.58
N GLU A 106 -24.37 -0.77 19.60
CA GLU A 106 -25.48 -1.09 20.53
C GLU A 106 -26.04 0.14 21.24
N GLU A 107 -25.18 1.13 21.50
CA GLU A 107 -25.56 2.39 22.16
C GLU A 107 -26.21 3.42 21.21
N ASP A 108 -26.16 3.20 19.89
CA ASP A 108 -26.80 4.07 18.90
C ASP A 108 -28.29 3.72 18.76
N GLU A 109 -29.18 4.69 18.99
CA GLU A 109 -30.63 4.52 18.87
C GLU A 109 -31.07 3.96 17.50
N ARG A 110 -30.28 4.18 16.44
CA ARG A 110 -30.56 3.67 15.08
C ARG A 110 -30.28 2.17 14.95
N TYR A 111 -29.37 1.65 15.78
CA TYR A 111 -28.83 0.30 15.68
C TYR A 111 -28.92 -0.48 17.00
N GLU A 112 -29.73 -0.04 17.96
CA GLU A 112 -29.96 -0.71 19.26
C GLU A 112 -30.38 -2.19 19.12
N HIS A 113 -30.96 -2.56 17.98
CA HIS A 113 -31.33 -3.93 17.65
C HIS A 113 -30.14 -4.83 17.23
N ILE A 114 -29.00 -4.22 16.88
CA ILE A 114 -27.76 -4.87 16.47
C ILE A 114 -26.90 -5.08 17.71
N SER A 115 -27.21 -6.13 18.46
CA SER A 115 -26.36 -6.57 19.56
C SER A 115 -25.23 -7.48 19.09
N VAL A 116 -24.17 -7.61 19.88
CA VAL A 116 -23.11 -8.60 19.70
C VAL A 116 -23.74 -9.99 19.58
N SER A 117 -24.71 -10.34 20.43
CA SER A 117 -25.40 -11.63 20.33
C SER A 117 -26.15 -11.81 19.00
N TRP A 118 -26.76 -10.75 18.47
CA TRP A 118 -27.42 -10.77 17.17
C TRP A 118 -26.42 -10.94 16.03
N VAL A 119 -25.31 -10.19 16.04
CA VAL A 119 -24.21 -10.30 15.07
C VAL A 119 -23.67 -11.73 15.03
N ARG A 120 -23.45 -12.36 16.20
CA ARG A 120 -23.03 -13.76 16.30
C ARG A 120 -24.04 -14.71 15.66
N GLN A 121 -25.33 -14.50 15.93
CA GLN A 121 -26.39 -15.34 15.38
C GLN A 121 -26.47 -15.22 13.86
N VAL A 122 -26.50 -14.00 13.32
CA VAL A 122 -26.56 -13.75 11.88
C VAL A 122 -25.37 -14.37 11.15
N LEU A 123 -24.16 -14.23 11.69
CA LEU A 123 -22.97 -14.83 11.10
C LEU A 123 -22.98 -16.36 11.22
N SER A 124 -23.47 -16.92 12.33
CA SER A 124 -23.64 -18.37 12.46
C SER A 124 -24.64 -18.92 11.44
N ASP A 125 -25.73 -18.21 11.17
CA ASP A 125 -26.76 -18.61 10.21
C ASP A 125 -26.24 -18.47 8.77
N ALA A 126 -25.46 -17.42 8.48
CA ALA A 126 -24.86 -17.19 7.16
C ALA A 126 -23.77 -18.21 6.80
N LEU A 127 -23.10 -18.79 7.80
CA LEU A 127 -22.03 -19.78 7.64
C LEU A 127 -22.52 -21.23 7.76
N ALA A 128 -23.81 -21.44 8.05
CA ALA A 128 -24.40 -22.77 8.08
C ALA A 128 -24.48 -23.35 6.64
N PRO A 129 -24.04 -24.61 6.43
CA PRO A 129 -24.00 -25.25 5.11
C PRO A 129 -25.38 -25.59 4.54
#